data_AF-A0A9E1IDA5-F1
#
_entry.id   AF-A0A9E1IDA5-F1
#
_cell.length_a   1.000
_cell.length_b   1.000
_cell.length_c   1.000
_cell.angle_alpha   90.00
_cell.angle_beta   90.00
_cell.angle_gamma   90.00
#
_symmetry.space_group_name_H-M   'P 1'
#
loop_
_entity.id
_entity.type
_entity.pdbx_description
1 polymer ?
#
loop_
_entity_poly.entity_id
_entity_poly.type
_entity_poly.pdbx_seq_one_letter_code
_entity_poly.pdbx_strand_id
1 'polypeptide(L)' 'MPFEEMGRAVVEGDDSLVAELAQVFLDGGGTPLRAVEEGFVVGIREAGRLFEAGQFFLPELVTAA' A
#
# COMPACT_ATOMS: atom_id res chain seq x y z
N MET A 1 12.60 6.37 -3.92
CA MET A 1 11.80 5.43 -3.13
C MET A 1 11.24 4.38 -4.07
N PRO A 2 11.48 3.08 -3.86
CA PRO A 2 10.86 2.05 -4.67
C PRO A 2 9.38 1.94 -4.30
N PHE A 3 8.50 1.90 -5.29
CA PHE A 3 7.06 1.68 -5.10
C PHE A 3 6.72 0.38 -4.33
N GLU A 4 7.64 -0.58 -4.33
CA GLU A 4 7.53 -1.83 -3.57
C GLU A 4 7.32 -1.60 -2.07
N GLU A 5 8.01 -0.62 -1.48
CA GLU A 5 7.91 -0.33 -0.06
C GLU A 5 6.56 0.30 0.29
N MET A 6 6.01 1.12 -0.62
CA MET A 6 4.67 1.71 -0.48
C MET A 6 3.58 0.63 -0.50
N GLY A 7 3.68 -0.34 -1.42
CA GLY A 7 2.75 -1.46 -1.47
C GLY A 7 2.88 -2.38 -0.25
N ARG A 8 4.10 -2.61 0.23
CA ARG A 8 4.34 -3.43 1.42
C ARG A 8 3.73 -2.84 2.69
N ALA A 9 3.89 -1.54 2.92
CA ALA A 9 3.31 -0.86 4.07
C ALA A 9 1.78 -1.02 4.12
N VAL A 10 1.11 -1.00 2.96
CA VAL A 10 -0.32 -1.26 2.84
C VAL A 10 -0.69 -2.71 3.17
N VAL A 11 0.08 -3.69 2.67
CA VAL A 11 -0.18 -5.12 2.98
C VAL A 11 0.03 -5.42 4.46
N GLU A 12 1.00 -4.76 5.10
CA GLU A 12 1.29 -4.91 6.53
C GLU A 12 0.33 -4.12 7.43
N GLY A 13 -0.50 -3.24 6.85
CA GLY A 13 -1.44 -2.41 7.61
C GLY A 13 -0.77 -1.33 8.47
N ASP A 14 0.40 -0.85 8.06
CA ASP A 14 1.14 0.20 8.77
C ASP A 14 0.76 1.59 8.25
N ASP A 15 -0.34 2.14 8.78
CA ASP A 15 -0.84 3.47 8.41
C ASP A 15 0.19 4.58 8.62
N SER A 16 1.06 4.43 9.63
CA SER A 16 2.07 5.43 9.95
C SER A 16 3.16 5.48 8.88
N LEU A 17 3.62 4.31 8.45
CA LEU A 17 4.58 4.17 7.37
C LEU A 17 3.97 4.56 6.02
N VAL A 18 2.71 4.21 5.75
CA VAL A 18 1.99 4.65 4.53
C VAL A 18 1.98 6.18 4.42
N ALA A 19 1.66 6.88 5.50
CA ALA A 19 1.65 8.34 5.52
C ALA A 19 3.06 8.94 5.33
N GLU A 20 4.08 8.37 5.97
CA GLU A 20 5.47 8.81 5.80
C GLU A 20 5.94 8.64 4.35
N LEU A 21 5.73 7.46 3.77
CA LEU A 21 6.13 7.15 2.40
C LEU A 21 5.40 8.03 1.37
N ALA A 22 4.12 8.32 1.60
CA ALA A 22 3.36 9.26 0.78
C ALA A 22 3.99 10.65 0.80
N GLN A 23 4.33 11.15 2.00
CA GLN A 23 4.93 12.47 2.16
C GLN A 23 6.31 12.55 1.50
N VAL A 24 7.18 11.55 1.73
CA VAL A 24 8.50 11.47 1.09
C VAL A 24 8.40 11.46 -0.44
N PHE A 25 7.40 10.76 -1.00
CA PHE A 25 7.20 10.72 -2.45
C PHE A 25 6.77 12.08 -3.02
N LEU A 26 5.87 12.78 -2.32
CA LEU A 26 5.42 14.13 -2.70
C LEU A 26 6.54 15.16 -2.58
N ASP A 27 7.32 15.11 -1.50
CA ASP A 27 8.48 15.99 -1.28
C ASP A 27 9.56 15.79 -2.35
N GLY A 28 9.66 14.56 -2.89
CA GLY A 28 10.50 14.23 -4.05
C GLY A 28 9.98 14.73 -5.41
N GLY A 29 8.86 15.46 -5.45
CA GLY A 29 8.24 15.96 -6.67
C GLY A 29 7.37 14.92 -7.40
N GLY A 30 7.07 13.79 -6.76
CA GLY A 30 6.11 12.81 -7.24
C GLY A 30 4.68 13.35 -7.23
N THR A 31 3.81 12.80 -8.08
CA THR A 31 2.40 13.21 -8.11
C THR A 31 1.54 12.27 -7.24
N PRO A 32 0.48 12.76 -6.58
CA PRO A 32 -0.42 11.92 -5.78
C PRO A 32 -0.99 10.73 -6.58
N LEU A 33 -1.35 10.97 -7.85
CA LEU A 33 -1.90 9.92 -8.70
C LEU A 33 -0.90 8.77 -8.90
N ARG A 34 0.38 9.08 -9.15
CA ARG A 34 1.41 8.05 -9.33
C ARG A 34 1.68 7.27 -8.03
N ALA A 35 1.66 7.95 -6.88
CA ALA A 35 1.79 7.27 -5.57
C ALA A 35 0.70 6.21 -5.37
N VAL A 36 -0.54 6.54 -5.75
CA VAL A 36 -1.68 5.63 -5.66
C VAL A 36 -1.57 4.50 -6.69
N GLU A 37 -1.42 4.82 -7.97
CA GLU A 37 -1.50 3.83 -9.07
C GLU A 37 -0.30 2.88 -9.09
N GLU A 38 0.91 3.38 -8.82
CA GLU A 38 2.14 2.61 -8.91
C GLU A 38 2.60 2.07 -7.54
N GLY A 39 2.21 2.71 -6.43
CA GLY A 39 2.59 2.32 -5.07
C GLY A 39 1.47 1.62 -4.30
N PHE A 40 0.54 2.39 -3.73
CA PHE A 40 -0.40 1.90 -2.71
C PHE A 40 -1.41 0.87 -3.25
N VAL A 41 -1.94 1.06 -4.46
CA VAL A 41 -2.90 0.13 -5.07
C VAL A 41 -2.29 -1.26 -5.29
N VAL A 42 -0.96 -1.35 -5.48
CA VAL A 42 -0.28 -2.65 -5.60
C VAL A 42 -0.43 -3.45 -4.30
N GLY A 43 -0.35 -2.78 -3.15
CA GLY A 43 -0.55 -3.42 -1.84
C GLY A 43 -2.00 -3.90 -1.65
N ILE A 44 -2.99 -3.09 -2.01
CA ILE A 44 -4.41 -3.46 -1.94
C ILE A 44 -4.70 -4.72 -2.78
N ARG A 45 -4.16 -4.77 -4.00
CA ARG A 45 -4.32 -5.93 -4.89
C ARG A 45 -3.69 -7.18 -4.30
N GLU A 46 -2.53 -7.05 -3.66
CA GLU A 46 -1.87 -8.18 -3.02
C GLU A 46 -2.64 -8.68 -1.79
N ALA A 47 -3.18 -7.78 -0.95
CA ALA A 47 -4.06 -8.16 0.15
C ALA A 47 -5.31 -8.92 -0.36
N GLY A 48 -5.90 -8.48 -1.48
CA GLY A 48 -6.98 -9.19 -2.17
C GLY A 48 -6.57 -10.59 -2.61
N ARG A 49 -5.41 -10.74 -3.23
CA ARG A 49 -4.86 -12.05 -3.64
C ARG A 49 -4.62 -12.97 -2.44
N LEU A 50 -4.10 -12.44 -1.33
CA LEU A 50 -3.87 -13.19 -0.09
C LEU A 50 -5.19 -13.64 0.55
N PHE A 51 -6.22 -12.81 0.50
CA PHE A 51 -7.57 -13.16 0.95
C PHE A 51 -8.16 -14.29 0.09
N GLU A 52 -8.10 -14.18 -1.24
CA GLU A 52 -8.55 -15.24 -2.16
C GLU A 52 -7.79 -16.56 -1.95
N ALA A 53 -6.51 -16.50 -1.57
CA ALA A 53 -5.69 -17.66 -1.25
C ALA A 53 -5.93 -18.23 0.17
N GLY A 54 -6.82 -17.62 0.97
CA GLY A 54 -7.10 -18.03 2.35
C GLY A 54 -5.96 -17.73 3.34
N GLN A 55 -5.05 -16.83 2.99
CA GLN A 55 -3.92 -16.42 3.83
C GLN A 55 -4.23 -15.17 4.67
N PHE A 56 -5.08 -14.28 4.15
CA PHE A 56 -5.67 -13.15 4.88
C PHE A 56 -7.14 -13.43 5.19
N PHE A 57 -7.66 -12.82 6.26
CA PHE A 57 -9.09 -12.77 6.54
C PHE A 57 -9.64 -11.38 6.19
N LEU A 58 -10.94 -11.22 6.39
CA LEU A 58 -11.63 -9.97 6.07
C LEU A 58 -11.06 -8.74 6.81
N PRO A 59 -10.65 -8.82 8.10
CA PRO A 59 -10.03 -7.69 8.79
C PRO A 59 -8.75 -7.20 8.08
N GLU A 60 -7.84 -8.10 7.73
CA GLU A 60 -6.57 -7.74 7.07
C GLU A 60 -6.82 -7.14 5.69
N LEU A 61 -7.79 -7.67 4.93
CA LEU A 61 -8.18 -7.10 3.63
C LEU A 61 -8.76 -5.68 3.78
N VAL A 62 -9.60 -5.45 4.79
CA VAL A 62 -10.24 -4.13 5.00
C VAL A 62 -9.22 -3.11 5.52
N THR A 63 -8.28 -3.51 6.37
CA THR A 63 -7.20 -2.63 6.84
C THR A 63 -6.31 -2.15 5.70
N ALA A 64 -6.08 -2.98 4.69
CA ALA A 64 -5.27 -2.60 3.54
C ALA A 64 -5.98 -1.61 2.58
N ALA A 65 -7.31 -1.43 2.65
CA ALA A 65 -8.12 -0.78 1.60
C ALA A 65 -8.41 0.71 1.80
#